data_AF-A0A948ZPR6-F1
#
_entry.id   AF-A0A948ZPR6-F1
#
_cell.length_a   1.000
_cell.length_b   1.000
_cell.length_c   1.000
_cell.angle_alpha   90.00
_cell.angle_beta   90.00
_cell.angle_gamma   90.00
#
_symmetry.space_group_name_H-M   'P 1'
#
loop_
_entity.id
_entity.type
_entity.pdbx_description
1 polymer ?
#
loop_
_entity_poly.entity_id
_entity_poly.type
_entity_poly.pdbx_seq_one_letter_code
_entity_poly.pdbx_strand_id
1 'polypeptide(L)'
;MLPDRSRPKIAKTFEEVAHAIVKFEMPLPNGSMITGAGFLIDSRGWVATNHHVASMASTAARVKLNSGRKIEIEGIIALAPERDLAIVKLKELPSDSLLLDIGYRDLPKVGTRVYAYGHPLNNEFSLVEGIVSRVLTTAEFAAQQPDSSNVLSKLNAPADQLWIQTDATVSQGNSGGPLLDENCRVIGVNTFANLDARFGFASHVKYLKALADRSSGEVTPLEQPSELKPPQRPNSSPMPDKPREIVVSKEKLQQLFDAAAAFGWQPANQEDYAVMADLALMMTACKDPNNNDIPFELSDLVDQLFARMKQVPWSDEHVGAINRHAKEKITPGHGAVFVGTVMGTATDDSGKISGIIIHVSGVSDLLLVPIDQNSLAPSQDSRLLVFGVVLPQTGMANLPNQPKPRPIRFIQSHHTVSM
;
A
#
# COMPACT_ATOMS: atom_id res chain seq x y z
N MET A 1 14.44 46.49 17.27
CA MET A 1 15.19 45.23 17.16
C MET A 1 14.43 44.34 16.18
N LEU A 2 14.94 44.19 14.95
CA LEU A 2 14.40 43.18 14.04
C LEU A 2 14.81 41.81 14.58
N PRO A 3 13.91 40.81 14.68
CA PRO A 3 14.27 39.49 15.17
C PRO A 3 15.38 38.89 14.28
N ASP A 4 16.42 38.36 14.93
CA ASP A 4 17.53 37.69 14.28
C ASP A 4 17.01 36.54 13.39
N ARG A 5 17.11 36.73 12.06
CA ARG A 5 16.65 35.79 11.03
C ARG A 5 17.72 34.75 10.66
N SER A 6 18.84 34.67 11.40
CA SER A 6 20.04 34.00 10.89
C SER A 6 20.06 32.48 11.03
N ARG A 7 19.12 31.83 11.76
CA ARG A 7 19.01 30.36 11.80
C ARG A 7 17.55 29.91 11.94
N PRO A 8 17.05 28.97 11.11
CA PRO A 8 15.74 28.37 11.32
C PRO A 8 15.70 27.70 12.69
N LYS A 9 14.60 27.92 13.41
CA LYS A 9 14.43 27.47 14.78
C LYS A 9 14.09 25.98 14.81
N ILE A 10 14.45 25.31 15.90
CA ILE A 10 14.02 23.94 16.17
C ILE A 10 12.59 24.00 16.71
N ALA A 11 11.68 23.21 16.15
CA ALA A 11 10.30 23.10 16.63
C ALA A 11 10.27 22.54 18.07
N LYS A 12 9.41 23.12 18.91
CA LYS A 12 9.24 22.76 20.33
C LYS A 12 7.80 22.36 20.68
N THR A 13 6.85 22.62 19.79
CA THR A 13 5.44 22.18 19.93
C THR A 13 4.99 21.42 18.71
N PHE A 14 3.89 20.65 18.81
CA PHE A 14 3.35 19.91 17.68
C PHE A 14 2.77 20.82 16.59
N GLU A 15 2.29 22.01 16.93
CA GLU A 15 1.90 23.02 15.94
C GLU A 15 3.13 23.52 15.17
N GLU A 16 4.25 23.76 15.86
CA GLU A 16 5.51 24.14 15.23
C GLU A 16 6.09 23.00 14.37
N VAL A 17 5.94 21.74 14.78
CA VAL A 17 6.41 20.58 14.01
C VAL A 17 5.83 20.60 12.59
N ALA A 18 4.58 21.01 12.40
CA ALA A 18 3.97 21.08 11.07
C ALA A 18 4.78 21.95 10.08
N HIS A 19 5.50 22.97 10.56
CA HIS A 19 6.37 23.84 9.75
C HIS A 19 7.72 23.20 9.40
N ALA A 20 8.04 22.05 9.97
CA ALA A 20 9.22 21.26 9.63
C ALA A 20 8.90 20.06 8.72
N ILE A 21 7.64 19.67 8.60
CA ILE A 21 7.20 18.54 7.77
C ILE A 21 7.05 18.96 6.32
N VAL A 22 7.41 18.06 5.40
CA VAL A 22 7.22 18.25 3.97
C VAL A 22 6.57 17.02 3.34
N LYS A 23 5.73 17.27 2.34
CA LYS A 23 5.12 16.25 1.49
C LYS A 23 5.88 16.15 0.19
N PHE A 24 6.40 14.98 -0.14
CA PHE A 24 6.92 14.73 -1.48
C PHE A 24 5.74 14.55 -2.44
N GLU A 25 5.79 15.23 -3.59
CA GLU A 25 4.86 15.09 -4.71
C GLU A 25 5.69 14.74 -5.95
N MET A 26 5.60 13.48 -6.38
CA MET A 26 6.40 12.93 -7.48
C MET A 26 5.44 12.54 -8.63
N PRO A 27 5.28 13.42 -9.64
CA PRO A 27 4.42 13.15 -10.76
C PRO A 27 5.03 12.06 -11.65
N LEU A 28 4.21 11.13 -12.09
CA LEU A 28 4.56 10.06 -13.01
C LEU A 28 4.13 10.40 -14.45
N PRO A 29 4.79 9.83 -15.49
CA PRO A 29 4.46 10.10 -16.89
C PRO A 29 3.01 9.81 -17.29
N ASN A 30 2.34 8.90 -16.58
CA ASN A 30 0.93 8.56 -16.79
C ASN A 30 -0.06 9.55 -16.13
N GLY A 31 0.43 10.69 -15.61
CA GLY A 31 -0.36 11.73 -14.95
C GLY A 31 -0.69 11.46 -13.48
N SER A 32 -0.32 10.30 -12.92
CA SER A 32 -0.53 10.00 -11.50
C SER A 32 0.56 10.60 -10.60
N MET A 33 0.30 10.68 -9.29
CA MET A 33 1.18 11.32 -8.31
C MET A 33 1.53 10.34 -7.19
N ILE A 34 2.81 10.05 -7.00
CA ILE A 34 3.30 9.34 -5.81
C ILE A 34 3.59 10.38 -4.74
N THR A 35 3.26 10.04 -3.48
CA THR A 35 3.57 10.90 -2.33
C THR A 35 4.37 10.16 -1.27
N GLY A 36 5.10 10.94 -0.49
CA GLY A 36 5.84 10.49 0.69
C GLY A 36 5.95 11.64 1.69
N ALA A 37 6.47 11.35 2.87
CA ALA A 37 6.75 12.36 3.89
C ALA A 37 8.25 12.59 4.03
N GLY A 38 8.59 13.75 4.56
CA GLY A 38 9.93 14.05 5.06
C GLY A 38 9.88 15.20 6.04
N PHE A 39 11.03 15.55 6.57
CA PHE A 39 11.14 16.63 7.53
C PHE A 39 12.49 17.33 7.44
N LEU A 40 12.48 18.63 7.73
CA LEU A 40 13.66 19.49 7.71
C LEU A 40 14.58 19.20 8.89
N ILE A 41 15.86 18.99 8.61
CA ILE A 41 16.89 18.64 9.60
C ILE A 41 18.05 19.64 9.67
N ASP A 42 18.19 20.52 8.67
CA ASP A 42 19.29 21.49 8.60
C ASP A 42 18.87 22.79 7.91
N SER A 43 19.43 23.91 8.37
CA SER A 43 19.23 25.25 7.82
C SER A 43 19.63 25.44 6.36
N ARG A 44 20.45 24.53 5.82
CA ARG A 44 20.84 24.49 4.41
C ARG A 44 19.71 23.98 3.51
N GLY A 45 18.54 23.67 4.08
CA GLY A 45 17.38 23.12 3.38
C GLY A 45 17.46 21.60 3.21
N TRP A 46 18.09 20.89 4.16
CA TRP A 46 18.17 19.44 4.11
C TRP A 46 16.90 18.83 4.67
N VAL A 47 16.32 17.91 3.90
CA VAL A 47 15.12 17.15 4.24
C VAL A 47 15.50 15.68 4.35
N ALA A 48 15.19 15.09 5.51
CA ALA A 48 15.25 13.65 5.70
C ALA A 48 13.98 12.98 5.17
N THR A 49 14.15 11.80 4.56
CA THR A 49 13.05 10.92 4.11
C THR A 49 13.56 9.48 3.97
N ASN A 50 12.72 8.56 3.48
CA ASN A 50 13.17 7.22 3.12
C ASN A 50 13.87 7.21 1.76
N HIS A 51 14.80 6.27 1.58
CA HIS A 51 15.48 6.07 0.31
C HIS A 51 14.49 5.73 -0.80
N HIS A 52 13.53 4.84 -0.55
CA HIS A 52 12.54 4.49 -1.58
C HIS A 52 11.66 5.68 -2.01
N VAL A 53 11.46 6.68 -1.15
CA VAL A 53 10.77 7.93 -1.51
C VAL A 53 11.68 8.79 -2.39
N ALA A 54 12.92 9.02 -1.95
CA ALA A 54 13.87 9.86 -2.68
C ALA A 54 14.27 9.27 -4.05
N SER A 55 14.38 7.94 -4.18
CA SER A 55 14.74 7.28 -5.43
C SER A 55 13.65 7.39 -6.52
N MET A 56 12.43 7.75 -6.14
CA MET A 56 11.34 8.02 -7.09
C MET A 56 11.28 9.50 -7.51
N ALA A 57 12.11 10.37 -6.93
CA ALA A 57 12.10 11.79 -7.22
C ALA A 57 12.91 12.09 -8.49
N SER A 58 12.21 12.47 -9.58
CA SER A 58 12.84 13.08 -10.75
C SER A 58 12.96 14.59 -10.60
N THR A 59 13.55 15.26 -11.59
CA THR A 59 13.49 16.73 -11.72
C THR A 59 12.05 17.31 -11.74
N ALA A 60 11.02 16.49 -12.00
CA ALA A 60 9.62 16.91 -11.90
C ALA A 60 9.05 16.85 -10.47
N ALA A 61 9.75 16.21 -9.53
CA ALA A 61 9.33 16.10 -8.14
C ALA A 61 9.36 17.46 -7.42
N ARG A 62 8.41 17.68 -6.53
CA ARG A 62 8.33 18.87 -5.68
C ARG A 62 8.11 18.44 -4.24
N VAL A 63 8.54 19.28 -3.30
CA VAL A 63 8.08 19.18 -1.91
C VAL A 63 7.02 20.23 -1.65
N LYS A 64 5.92 19.85 -1.00
CA LYS A 64 4.88 20.76 -0.54
C LYS A 64 5.01 20.95 0.97
N LEU A 65 5.08 22.21 1.41
CA LEU A 65 5.13 22.60 2.82
C LEU A 65 3.72 22.77 3.40
N ASN A 66 3.61 22.87 4.73
CA ASN A 66 2.34 23.09 5.43
C ASN A 66 1.63 24.38 4.99
N SER A 67 2.39 25.40 4.57
CA SER A 67 1.85 26.63 3.98
C SER A 67 1.17 26.42 2.61
N GLY A 68 1.26 25.22 2.04
CA GLY A 68 0.81 24.90 0.69
C GLY A 68 1.83 25.21 -0.41
N ARG A 69 2.93 25.90 -0.06
CA ARG A 69 4.00 26.25 -1.01
C ARG A 69 4.69 24.99 -1.54
N LYS A 70 4.87 24.93 -2.86
CA LYS A 70 5.65 23.88 -3.53
C LYS A 70 7.06 24.38 -3.82
N ILE A 71 8.06 23.58 -3.49
CA ILE A 71 9.48 23.89 -3.62
C ILE A 71 10.15 22.80 -4.47
N GLU A 72 11.10 23.20 -5.31
CA GLU A 72 11.92 22.27 -6.10
C GLU A 72 12.96 21.58 -5.23
N ILE A 73 13.19 20.30 -5.50
CA ILE A 73 14.32 19.56 -4.94
C ILE A 73 15.54 19.86 -5.81
N GLU A 74 16.58 20.42 -5.19
CA GLU A 74 17.86 20.75 -5.83
C GLU A 74 18.61 19.46 -6.20
N GLY A 75 18.58 18.47 -5.31
CA GLY A 75 19.20 17.17 -5.52
C GLY A 75 19.28 16.34 -4.25
N ILE A 76 20.03 15.24 -4.33
CA ILE A 76 20.28 14.30 -3.25
C ILE A 76 21.61 14.67 -2.56
N ILE A 77 21.58 14.74 -1.23
CA ILE A 77 22.75 15.03 -0.39
C ILE A 77 23.43 13.75 0.10
N ALA A 78 22.63 12.75 0.46
CA ALA A 78 23.15 11.48 0.96
C ALA A 78 22.10 10.39 0.87
N LEU A 79 22.54 9.16 0.60
CA LEU A 79 21.71 7.95 0.59
C LEU A 79 22.29 6.90 1.53
N ALA A 80 21.41 6.12 2.16
CA ALA A 80 21.72 4.86 2.82
C ALA A 80 20.65 3.84 2.42
N PRO A 81 20.75 3.25 1.21
CA PRO A 81 19.74 2.34 0.69
C PRO A 81 19.45 1.15 1.61
N GLU A 82 20.49 0.58 2.23
CA GLU A 82 20.40 -0.53 3.17
C GLU A 82 19.66 -0.18 4.46
N ARG A 83 19.51 1.11 4.77
CA ARG A 83 18.76 1.57 5.95
C ARG A 83 17.44 2.23 5.60
N ASP A 84 17.13 2.27 4.31
CA ASP A 84 16.03 3.00 3.71
C ASP A 84 15.96 4.47 4.15
N LEU A 85 17.08 5.17 4.07
CA LEU A 85 17.19 6.58 4.45
C LEU A 85 17.82 7.41 3.33
N ALA A 86 17.33 8.64 3.18
CA ALA A 86 17.88 9.63 2.26
C ALA A 86 17.82 11.03 2.87
N ILE A 87 18.74 11.88 2.42
CA ILE A 87 18.73 13.33 2.66
C ILE A 87 18.70 13.99 1.29
N VAL A 88 17.71 14.83 1.05
CA VAL A 88 17.59 15.67 -0.15
C VAL A 88 17.77 17.13 0.22
N LYS A 89 18.15 17.96 -0.75
CA LYS A 89 18.28 19.41 -0.58
C LYS A 89 17.20 20.14 -1.35
N LEU A 90 16.57 21.10 -0.67
CA LEU A 90 15.64 22.03 -1.29
C LEU A 90 16.39 23.17 -1.96
N LYS A 91 15.87 23.62 -3.09
CA LYS A 91 16.41 24.77 -3.84
C LYS A 91 16.22 26.09 -3.09
N GLU A 92 15.17 26.19 -2.29
CA GLU A 92 14.89 27.33 -1.41
C GLU A 92 14.35 26.80 -0.08
N LEU A 93 14.76 27.40 1.04
CA LEU A 93 14.17 27.16 2.35
C LEU A 93 13.34 28.39 2.77
N PRO A 94 12.01 28.29 2.86
CA PRO A 94 11.18 29.40 3.30
C PRO A 94 11.49 29.86 4.74
N SER A 95 11.29 31.16 4.99
CA SER A 95 11.67 31.78 6.26
C SER A 95 10.85 31.31 7.47
N ASP A 96 9.67 30.76 7.23
CA ASP A 96 8.77 30.18 8.23
C ASP A 96 9.04 28.69 8.48
N SER A 97 10.00 28.10 7.77
CA SER A 97 10.39 26.71 7.96
C SER A 97 11.13 26.49 9.28
N LEU A 98 10.77 25.42 9.97
CA LEU A 98 11.40 24.97 11.22
C LEU A 98 12.19 23.68 11.00
N LEU A 99 13.12 23.38 11.91
CA LEU A 99 13.89 22.15 11.91
C LEU A 99 13.40 21.20 13.00
N LEU A 100 13.59 19.89 12.80
CA LEU A 100 13.42 18.91 13.87
C LEU A 100 14.76 18.46 14.46
N ASP A 101 14.74 18.22 15.77
CA ASP A 101 15.91 17.74 16.50
C ASP A 101 16.11 16.23 16.28
N ILE A 102 17.20 15.88 15.59
CA ILE A 102 17.64 14.49 15.33
C ILE A 102 18.73 14.02 16.31
N GLY A 103 18.92 14.74 17.42
CA GLY A 103 19.96 14.50 18.42
C GLY A 103 19.65 13.39 19.44
N TYR A 104 18.52 12.69 19.31
CA TYR A 104 18.14 11.61 20.23
C TYR A 104 19.08 10.40 20.10
N ARG A 105 19.63 9.94 21.24
CA ARG A 105 20.68 8.89 21.27
C ARG A 105 20.26 7.61 21.99
N ASP A 106 19.31 7.72 22.90
CA ASP A 106 18.90 6.61 23.76
C ASP A 106 18.01 5.62 23.01
N LEU A 107 17.81 4.42 23.56
CA LEU A 107 16.73 3.55 23.09
C LEU A 107 15.42 3.99 23.78
N PRO A 108 14.34 4.24 23.02
CA PRO A 108 13.08 4.59 23.65
C PRO A 108 12.53 3.39 24.44
N LYS A 109 11.93 3.67 25.59
CA LYS A 109 11.38 2.62 26.47
C LYS A 109 10.03 2.16 25.93
N VAL A 110 9.71 0.89 26.12
CA VAL A 110 8.37 0.37 25.85
C VAL A 110 7.35 1.15 26.69
N GLY A 111 6.24 1.54 26.09
CA GLY A 111 5.20 2.38 26.70
C GLY A 111 5.45 3.88 26.60
N THR A 112 6.60 4.34 26.09
CA THR A 112 6.82 5.77 25.78
C THR A 112 5.81 6.22 24.71
N ARG A 113 5.10 7.33 24.96
CA ARG A 113 4.21 7.95 23.97
C ARG A 113 5.01 8.45 22.77
N VAL A 114 4.50 8.19 21.58
CA VAL A 114 5.12 8.58 20.32
C VAL A 114 4.10 9.14 19.35
N TYR A 115 4.59 9.94 18.42
CA TYR A 115 3.75 10.63 17.45
C TYR A 115 4.34 10.48 16.06
N ALA A 116 3.62 9.79 15.17
CA ALA A 116 3.97 9.66 13.77
C ALA A 116 3.37 10.83 12.99
N TYR A 117 4.22 11.61 12.32
CA TYR A 117 3.79 12.75 11.51
C TYR A 117 3.99 12.42 10.03
N GLY A 118 2.95 12.63 9.21
CA GLY A 118 3.04 12.48 7.77
C GLY A 118 1.81 12.93 7.01
N HIS A 119 1.54 12.26 5.90
CA HIS A 119 0.44 12.56 4.98
C HIS A 119 -0.44 11.33 4.71
N PRO A 120 -0.97 10.66 5.74
CA PRO A 120 -1.68 9.39 5.58
C PRO A 120 -2.89 9.58 4.66
N LEU A 121 -3.04 8.72 3.64
CA LEU A 121 -4.19 8.73 2.72
C LEU A 121 -4.42 10.06 1.94
N ASN A 122 -3.36 10.87 1.77
CA ASN A 122 -3.39 12.25 1.27
C ASN A 122 -4.11 13.26 2.19
N ASN A 123 -4.39 12.93 3.45
CA ASN A 123 -4.69 13.95 4.44
C ASN A 123 -3.41 14.74 4.70
N GLU A 124 -3.46 16.05 4.54
CA GLU A 124 -2.25 16.86 4.61
C GLU A 124 -1.85 17.07 6.09
N PHE A 125 -0.59 16.78 6.41
CA PHE A 125 0.04 17.12 7.68
C PHE A 125 -0.66 16.54 8.91
N SER A 126 -0.94 15.23 8.89
CA SER A 126 -1.61 14.55 10.01
C SER A 126 -0.60 14.01 11.03
N LEU A 127 -0.95 14.18 12.30
CA LEU A 127 -0.27 13.61 13.45
C LEU A 127 -1.07 12.45 13.99
N VAL A 128 -0.43 11.30 14.19
CA VAL A 128 -1.04 10.11 14.80
C VAL A 128 -0.26 9.73 16.04
N GLU A 129 -0.98 9.57 17.16
CA GLU A 129 -0.41 9.15 18.43
C GLU A 129 -0.39 7.62 18.57
N GLY A 130 0.61 7.11 19.31
CA GLY A 130 0.66 5.76 19.84
C GLY A 130 1.72 5.64 20.95
N ILE A 131 2.21 4.44 21.18
CA ILE A 131 3.32 4.12 22.10
C ILE A 131 4.42 3.33 21.39
N VAL A 132 5.60 3.29 21.99
CA VAL A 132 6.62 2.29 21.64
C VAL A 132 6.15 0.94 22.17
N SER A 133 5.78 0.06 21.27
CA SER A 133 5.39 -1.32 21.58
C SER A 133 6.63 -2.19 21.81
N ARG A 134 7.70 -1.93 21.06
CA ARG A 134 8.96 -2.68 21.15
C ARG A 134 10.11 -1.95 20.47
N VAL A 135 11.34 -2.25 20.90
CA VAL A 135 12.56 -1.94 20.14
C VAL A 135 13.27 -3.26 19.87
N LEU A 136 13.65 -3.51 18.62
CA LEU A 136 14.26 -4.75 18.20
C LEU A 136 15.16 -4.55 16.98
N THR A 137 16.12 -5.44 16.81
CA THR A 137 16.98 -5.51 15.64
C THR A 137 16.30 -6.24 14.47
N THR A 138 16.78 -6.02 13.25
CA THR A 138 16.35 -6.80 12.06
C THR A 138 16.50 -8.31 12.30
N ALA A 139 17.59 -8.75 12.92
CA ALA A 139 17.82 -10.16 13.23
C ALA A 139 16.77 -10.72 14.21
N GLU A 140 16.46 -9.99 15.27
CA GLU A 140 15.41 -10.38 16.25
C GLU A 140 14.02 -10.40 15.62
N PHE A 141 13.73 -9.45 14.73
CA PHE A 141 12.47 -9.44 13.97
C PHE A 141 12.36 -10.69 13.08
N ALA A 142 13.40 -10.96 12.29
CA ALA A 142 13.42 -12.09 11.36
C ALA A 142 13.27 -13.44 12.07
N ALA A 143 13.86 -13.58 13.27
CA ALA A 143 13.75 -14.80 14.07
C ALA A 143 12.33 -15.07 14.61
N GLN A 144 11.51 -14.03 14.77
CA GLN A 144 10.17 -14.15 15.38
C GLN A 144 9.05 -14.15 14.35
N GLN A 145 9.29 -13.60 13.17
CA GLN A 145 8.31 -13.54 12.08
C GLN A 145 8.96 -14.03 10.77
N PRO A 146 9.23 -15.34 10.64
CA PRO A 146 9.91 -15.89 9.46
C PRO A 146 9.15 -15.62 8.15
N ASP A 147 7.82 -15.48 8.20
CA ASP A 147 6.98 -15.15 7.02
C ASP A 147 6.90 -13.64 6.72
N SER A 148 7.02 -12.78 7.75
CA SER A 148 7.11 -11.31 7.59
C SER A 148 8.53 -10.85 7.21
N SER A 149 9.48 -11.79 7.10
CA SER A 149 10.83 -11.58 6.56
C SER A 149 10.83 -10.95 5.17
N ASN A 150 9.72 -11.03 4.43
CA ASN A 150 9.54 -10.46 3.09
C ASN A 150 9.61 -8.93 3.00
N VAL A 151 9.29 -8.18 4.08
CA VAL A 151 9.42 -6.71 4.06
C VAL A 151 10.86 -6.30 4.32
N LEU A 152 11.51 -6.92 5.31
CA LEU A 152 12.91 -6.63 5.66
C LEU A 152 13.90 -7.17 4.63
N SER A 153 13.62 -8.30 3.97
CA SER A 153 14.42 -8.81 2.86
C SER A 153 14.39 -7.88 1.65
N LYS A 154 13.24 -7.24 1.37
CA LYS A 154 13.12 -6.20 0.33
C LYS A 154 13.88 -4.91 0.68
N LEU A 155 13.97 -4.57 1.97
CA LEU A 155 14.73 -3.41 2.44
C LEU A 155 16.24 -3.68 2.51
N ASN A 156 16.67 -4.94 2.40
CA ASN A 156 18.06 -5.38 2.57
C ASN A 156 18.71 -4.80 3.85
N ALA A 157 17.93 -4.75 4.93
CA ALA A 157 18.32 -4.09 6.17
C ALA A 157 19.44 -4.87 6.89
N PRO A 158 20.49 -4.18 7.39
CA PRO A 158 21.51 -4.82 8.22
C PRO A 158 20.89 -5.53 9.42
N ALA A 159 21.48 -6.67 9.79
CA ALA A 159 21.04 -7.50 10.91
C ALA A 159 20.94 -6.70 12.24
N ASP A 160 21.82 -5.72 12.41
CA ASP A 160 21.93 -4.84 13.60
C ASP A 160 21.05 -3.58 13.53
N GLN A 161 20.30 -3.36 12.44
CA GLN A 161 19.43 -2.20 12.31
C GLN A 161 18.33 -2.26 13.37
N LEU A 162 18.19 -1.16 14.12
CA LEU A 162 17.19 -1.01 15.17
C LEU A 162 15.91 -0.44 14.60
N TRP A 163 14.82 -1.12 14.91
CA TRP A 163 13.47 -0.73 14.59
C TRP A 163 12.72 -0.38 15.87
N ILE A 164 12.03 0.76 15.85
CA ILE A 164 11.06 1.15 16.85
C ILE A 164 9.71 0.68 16.34
N GLN A 165 9.13 -0.32 16.99
CA GLN A 165 7.78 -0.79 16.75
C GLN A 165 6.81 0.08 17.54
N THR A 166 5.74 0.55 16.89
CA THR A 166 4.71 1.38 17.50
C THR A 166 3.32 0.91 17.07
N ASP A 167 2.32 1.12 17.92
CA ASP A 167 0.90 0.98 17.59
C ASP A 167 0.28 2.27 17.01
N ALA A 168 1.04 3.36 16.91
CA ALA A 168 0.65 4.52 16.13
C ALA A 168 0.35 4.05 14.69
N THR A 169 -0.82 4.39 14.17
CA THR A 169 -1.26 3.95 12.83
C THR A 169 -0.33 4.54 11.76
N VAL A 170 0.68 3.76 11.35
CA VAL A 170 1.56 4.07 10.22
C VAL A 170 0.96 3.47 8.96
N SER A 171 0.66 4.31 7.98
CA SER A 171 0.14 3.90 6.68
C SER A 171 0.87 4.63 5.54
N GLN A 172 0.50 4.32 4.30
CA GLN A 172 1.08 4.97 3.13
C GLN A 172 0.89 6.49 3.20
N GLY A 173 2.00 7.22 3.02
CA GLY A 173 2.07 8.67 3.22
C GLY A 173 2.76 9.09 4.52
N ASN A 174 2.95 8.18 5.49
CA ASN A 174 3.81 8.43 6.67
C ASN A 174 5.27 8.03 6.43
N SER A 175 5.54 7.16 5.45
CA SER A 175 6.90 6.74 5.08
C SER A 175 7.78 7.96 4.77
N GLY A 176 8.89 8.05 5.48
CA GLY A 176 9.89 9.12 5.42
C GLY A 176 9.64 10.24 6.43
N GLY A 177 8.45 10.29 7.03
CA GLY A 177 8.10 11.23 8.09
C GLY A 177 8.71 10.86 9.44
N PRO A 178 8.73 11.78 10.42
CA PRO A 178 9.34 11.52 11.72
C PRO A 178 8.41 10.72 12.63
N LEU A 179 9.01 9.88 13.47
CA LEU A 179 8.44 9.41 14.73
C LEU A 179 9.01 10.27 15.86
N LEU A 180 8.13 10.94 16.60
CA LEU A 180 8.48 11.94 17.61
C LEU A 180 8.20 11.45 19.02
N ASP A 181 8.99 11.91 19.99
CA ASP A 181 8.61 11.84 21.40
C ASP A 181 7.75 13.04 21.83
N GLU A 182 7.34 13.05 23.10
CA GLU A 182 6.55 14.14 23.72
C GLU A 182 7.24 15.51 23.70
N ASN A 183 8.56 15.56 23.50
CA ASN A 183 9.35 16.78 23.42
C ASN A 183 9.58 17.22 21.96
N CYS A 184 8.85 16.66 21.01
CA CYS A 184 8.99 16.90 19.56
C CYS A 184 10.38 16.55 19.01
N ARG A 185 11.14 15.66 19.69
CA ARG A 185 12.43 15.17 19.18
C ARG A 185 12.19 13.98 18.27
N VAL A 186 12.92 13.89 17.18
CA VAL A 186 12.88 12.74 16.27
C VAL A 186 13.57 11.57 16.95
N ILE A 187 12.83 10.50 17.22
CA ILE A 187 13.37 9.24 17.75
C ILE A 187 13.51 8.18 16.65
N GLY A 188 12.77 8.33 15.56
CA GLY A 188 12.88 7.47 14.38
C GLY A 188 12.32 8.09 13.10
N VAL A 189 12.53 7.41 11.99
CA VAL A 189 11.96 7.73 10.67
C VAL A 189 10.97 6.62 10.31
N ASN A 190 9.69 6.95 10.15
CA ASN A 190 8.66 5.97 9.79
C ASN A 190 9.01 5.33 8.45
N THR A 191 9.02 4.00 8.38
CA THR A 191 9.50 3.27 7.19
C THR A 191 8.42 2.38 6.62
N PHE A 192 7.94 1.41 7.40
CA PHE A 192 6.97 0.41 6.97
C PHE A 192 5.98 0.07 8.09
N ALA A 193 4.95 -0.70 7.76
CA ALA A 193 4.00 -1.24 8.75
C ALA A 193 3.81 -2.73 8.51
N ASN A 194 3.63 -3.50 9.59
CA ASN A 194 3.05 -4.84 9.54
C ASN A 194 1.54 -4.68 9.73
N LEU A 195 0.79 -4.81 8.63
CA LEU A 195 -0.65 -4.60 8.59
C LEU A 195 -1.45 -5.72 9.27
N ASP A 196 -0.91 -6.94 9.33
CA ASP A 196 -1.55 -8.07 10.01
C ASP A 196 -1.54 -7.89 11.53
N ALA A 197 -0.41 -7.43 12.07
CA ALA A 197 -0.24 -7.17 13.49
C ALA A 197 -0.60 -5.73 13.90
N ARG A 198 -0.96 -4.86 12.93
CA ARG A 198 -1.27 -3.43 13.10
C ARG A 198 -0.17 -2.63 13.80
N PHE A 199 1.09 -2.92 13.48
CA PHE A 199 2.24 -2.18 14.03
C PHE A 199 2.97 -1.39 12.95
N GLY A 200 3.31 -0.14 13.25
CA GLY A 200 4.26 0.67 12.49
C GLY A 200 5.70 0.40 12.93
N PHE A 201 6.63 0.57 12.00
CA PHE A 201 8.06 0.42 12.23
C PHE A 201 8.82 1.65 11.74
N ALA A 202 9.60 2.25 12.64
CA ALA A 202 10.47 3.37 12.34
C ALA A 202 11.95 2.97 12.50
N SER A 203 12.78 3.37 11.54
CA SER A 203 14.24 3.24 11.66
C SER A 203 14.75 4.21 12.72
N HIS A 204 15.54 3.73 13.67
CA HIS A 204 16.04 4.56 14.77
C HIS A 204 16.84 5.78 14.25
N VAL A 205 16.56 6.97 14.79
CA VAL A 205 17.11 8.25 14.28
C VAL A 205 18.64 8.30 14.23
N LYS A 206 19.32 7.53 15.09
CA LYS A 206 20.79 7.42 15.10
C LYS A 206 21.38 7.16 13.70
N TYR A 207 20.68 6.39 12.86
CA TYR A 207 21.14 6.09 11.50
C TYR A 207 21.03 7.30 10.57
N LEU A 208 19.95 8.08 10.71
CA LEU A 208 19.78 9.35 10.00
C LEU A 208 20.81 10.38 10.47
N LYS A 209 21.06 10.49 11.78
CA LYS A 209 22.10 11.38 12.33
C LYS A 209 23.47 11.03 11.79
N ALA A 210 23.84 9.75 11.78
CA ALA A 210 25.10 9.29 11.20
C ALA A 210 25.18 9.50 9.69
N LEU A 211 24.05 9.50 8.96
CA LEU A 211 24.00 9.84 7.54
C LEU A 211 24.23 11.33 7.30
N ALA A 212 23.62 12.19 8.11
CA ALA A 212 23.80 13.63 8.05
C ALA A 212 25.24 14.05 8.41
N ASP A 213 25.82 13.46 9.46
CA ASP A 213 27.15 13.81 9.97
C ASP A 213 28.28 13.47 8.99
N ARG A 214 28.13 12.41 8.20
CA ARG A 214 29.14 11.98 7.22
C ARG A 214 28.97 12.61 5.84
N SER A 215 27.88 13.35 5.60
CA SER A 215 27.65 13.96 4.29
C SER A 215 28.57 15.16 4.07
N SER A 216 29.22 15.21 2.91
CA SER A 216 30.01 16.36 2.45
C SER A 216 29.15 17.58 2.15
N GLY A 217 27.82 17.40 2.03
CA GLY A 217 26.88 18.42 1.57
C GLY A 217 26.90 18.68 0.07
N GLU A 218 27.64 17.88 -0.70
CA GLU A 218 27.59 17.88 -2.16
C GLU A 218 26.21 17.46 -2.64
N VAL A 219 25.72 18.15 -3.69
CA VAL A 219 24.40 17.91 -4.26
C VAL A 219 24.54 17.05 -5.51
N THR A 220 23.98 15.85 -5.46
CA THR A 220 23.83 15.00 -6.63
C THR A 220 22.52 15.38 -7.34
N PRO A 221 22.54 15.83 -8.61
CA PRO A 221 21.34 16.21 -9.34
C PRO A 221 20.34 15.05 -9.46
N LEU A 222 19.04 15.38 -9.51
CA LEU A 222 17.99 14.39 -9.81
C LEU A 222 17.99 14.02 -11.29
N GLU A 223 17.64 12.77 -11.57
CA GLU A 223 17.46 12.26 -12.94
C GLU A 223 16.21 12.86 -13.60
N GLN A 224 16.20 12.94 -14.93
CA GLN A 224 15.01 13.37 -15.66
C GLN A 224 13.89 12.31 -15.59
N PRO A 225 12.61 12.70 -15.71
CA PRO A 225 11.49 11.74 -15.67
C PRO A 225 11.58 10.61 -16.71
N SER A 226 12.22 10.86 -17.86
CA SER A 226 12.45 9.87 -18.92
C SER A 226 13.60 8.90 -18.63
N GLU A 227 14.49 9.27 -17.71
CA GLU A 227 15.69 8.49 -17.33
C GLU A 227 15.43 7.62 -16.11
N LEU A 228 14.45 8.00 -15.27
CA LEU A 228 13.95 7.16 -14.20
C LEU A 228 13.40 5.85 -14.79
N LYS A 229 14.18 4.78 -14.67
CA LYS A 229 13.64 3.42 -14.79
C LYS A 229 12.65 3.24 -13.63
N PRO A 230 11.44 2.71 -13.86
CA PRO A 230 10.58 2.26 -12.78
C PRO A 230 11.43 1.41 -11.84
N PRO A 231 11.34 1.58 -10.51
CA PRO A 231 12.20 0.88 -9.58
C PRO A 231 12.24 -0.60 -9.94
N GLN A 232 13.41 -1.08 -10.38
CA GLN A 232 13.63 -2.51 -10.54
C GLN A 232 13.51 -3.10 -9.15
N ARG A 233 12.48 -3.94 -8.96
CA ARG A 233 12.25 -4.59 -7.67
C ARG A 233 13.55 -5.29 -7.26
N PRO A 234 14.13 -4.99 -6.07
CA PRO A 234 15.21 -5.80 -5.56
C PRO A 234 14.67 -7.23 -5.47
N ASN A 235 15.33 -8.15 -6.18
CA ASN A 235 14.95 -9.55 -6.40
C ASN A 235 13.76 -9.98 -5.54
N SER A 236 12.55 -9.75 -6.05
CA SER A 236 11.44 -10.57 -5.62
C SER A 236 11.87 -11.99 -5.93
N SER A 237 11.75 -12.91 -4.97
CA SER A 237 11.58 -14.32 -5.27
C SER A 237 10.79 -14.44 -6.58
N PRO A 238 11.25 -15.28 -7.53
CA PRO A 238 10.86 -15.19 -8.93
C PRO A 238 9.36 -14.97 -9.02
N MET A 239 8.94 -13.98 -9.82
CA MET A 239 7.55 -13.97 -10.29
C MET A 239 7.26 -15.41 -10.73
N PRO A 240 6.15 -16.04 -10.29
CA PRO A 240 5.66 -17.15 -11.07
C PRO A 240 5.56 -16.65 -12.52
N ASP A 241 6.08 -17.47 -13.41
CA ASP A 241 6.29 -17.22 -14.84
C ASP A 241 5.17 -16.40 -15.50
N LYS A 242 5.51 -15.74 -16.62
CA LYS A 242 4.61 -15.20 -17.66
C LYS A 242 3.11 -15.20 -17.34
N PRO A 243 2.37 -14.07 -17.50
CA PRO A 243 0.90 -14.08 -17.34
C PRO A 243 0.32 -15.33 -18.00
N ARG A 244 -0.35 -16.17 -17.20
CA ARG A 244 -0.76 -17.52 -17.60
C ARG A 244 -1.55 -17.37 -18.91
N GLU A 245 -1.00 -17.84 -20.03
CA GLU A 245 -1.75 -17.92 -21.28
C GLU A 245 -2.85 -18.96 -21.07
N ILE A 246 -4.10 -18.51 -21.08
CA ILE A 246 -5.24 -19.38 -20.87
C ILE A 246 -5.91 -19.59 -22.20
N VAL A 247 -5.84 -20.83 -22.65
CA VAL A 247 -6.61 -21.28 -23.81
C VAL A 247 -8.06 -21.42 -23.34
N VAL A 248 -8.90 -20.48 -23.74
CA VAL A 248 -10.33 -20.51 -23.43
C VAL A 248 -11.03 -21.45 -24.41
N SER A 249 -11.62 -22.53 -23.90
CA SER A 249 -12.46 -23.44 -24.67
C SER A 249 -13.65 -23.92 -23.85
N LYS A 250 -14.70 -24.38 -24.55
CA LYS A 250 -15.94 -24.89 -23.96
C LYS A 250 -15.65 -26.13 -23.11
N GLU A 251 -14.84 -27.04 -23.64
CA GLU A 251 -14.45 -28.29 -23.00
C GLU A 251 -13.68 -28.01 -21.73
N LYS A 252 -12.71 -27.10 -21.78
CA LYS A 252 -11.88 -26.78 -20.62
C LYS A 252 -12.68 -26.10 -19.51
N LEU A 253 -13.58 -25.17 -19.87
CA LEU A 253 -14.46 -24.50 -18.92
C LEU A 253 -15.40 -25.49 -18.23
N GLN A 254 -15.98 -26.43 -18.98
CA GLN A 254 -16.84 -27.49 -18.44
C GLN A 254 -16.06 -28.45 -17.53
N GLN A 255 -14.84 -28.84 -17.92
CA GLN A 255 -13.98 -29.70 -17.12
C GLN A 255 -13.65 -29.09 -15.75
N LEU A 256 -13.30 -27.80 -15.71
CA LEU A 256 -12.99 -27.12 -14.45
C LEU A 256 -14.24 -27.02 -13.56
N PHE A 257 -15.40 -26.76 -14.15
CA PHE A 257 -16.67 -26.75 -13.43
C PHE A 257 -17.02 -28.11 -12.82
N ASP A 258 -16.91 -29.18 -13.62
CA ASP A 258 -17.22 -30.53 -13.17
C ASP A 258 -16.21 -31.02 -12.13
N ALA A 259 -14.94 -30.63 -12.26
CA ALA A 259 -13.91 -30.89 -11.25
C ALA A 259 -14.24 -30.17 -9.92
N ALA A 260 -14.66 -28.90 -9.98
CA ALA A 260 -15.09 -28.16 -8.79
C ALA A 260 -16.31 -28.80 -8.10
N ALA A 261 -17.26 -29.28 -8.91
CA ALA A 261 -18.41 -30.01 -8.41
C ALA A 261 -18.05 -31.39 -7.81
N ALA A 262 -17.02 -32.06 -8.33
CA ALA A 262 -16.62 -33.39 -7.87
C ALA A 262 -16.06 -33.39 -6.43
N PHE A 263 -15.35 -32.34 -6.02
CA PHE A 263 -14.96 -32.14 -4.62
C PHE A 263 -16.01 -31.36 -3.81
N GLY A 264 -17.23 -31.24 -4.34
CA GLY A 264 -18.36 -30.62 -3.64
C GLY A 264 -18.17 -29.13 -3.35
N TRP A 265 -17.36 -28.42 -4.15
CA TRP A 265 -17.03 -27.01 -3.92
C TRP A 265 -16.35 -26.71 -2.57
N GLN A 266 -15.78 -27.73 -1.92
CA GLN A 266 -15.01 -27.62 -0.68
C GLN A 266 -13.54 -28.00 -0.93
N PRO A 267 -12.69 -27.05 -1.32
CA PRO A 267 -11.29 -27.37 -1.59
C PRO A 267 -10.61 -27.85 -0.31
N ALA A 268 -10.03 -29.05 -0.34
CA ALA A 268 -9.34 -29.64 0.80
C ALA A 268 -7.84 -29.29 0.80
N ASN A 269 -7.30 -28.94 -0.38
CA ASN A 269 -5.89 -28.65 -0.60
C ASN A 269 -5.70 -27.53 -1.64
N GLN A 270 -4.44 -27.16 -1.88
CA GLN A 270 -4.10 -26.09 -2.82
C GLN A 270 -4.41 -26.42 -4.29
N GLU A 271 -4.40 -27.70 -4.68
CA GLU A 271 -4.72 -28.12 -6.05
C GLU A 271 -6.22 -27.99 -6.33
N ASP A 272 -7.08 -28.38 -5.39
CA ASP A 272 -8.53 -28.18 -5.47
C ASP A 272 -8.86 -26.69 -5.59
N TYR A 273 -8.20 -25.84 -4.79
CA TYR A 273 -8.39 -24.40 -4.86
C TYR A 273 -7.89 -23.82 -6.20
N ALA A 274 -6.79 -24.36 -6.76
CA ALA A 274 -6.29 -23.94 -8.07
C ALA A 274 -7.29 -24.22 -9.19
N VAL A 275 -8.04 -25.32 -9.12
CA VAL A 275 -9.16 -25.60 -10.05
C VAL A 275 -10.23 -24.51 -9.97
N MET A 276 -10.61 -24.09 -8.76
CA MET A 276 -11.57 -22.99 -8.57
C MET A 276 -11.04 -21.65 -9.09
N ALA A 277 -9.76 -21.36 -8.86
CA ALA A 277 -9.10 -20.14 -9.34
C ALA A 277 -9.02 -20.11 -10.87
N ASP A 278 -8.64 -21.21 -11.52
CA ASP A 278 -8.59 -21.29 -12.98
C ASP A 278 -9.99 -21.20 -13.60
N LEU A 279 -11.00 -21.77 -12.93
CA LEU A 279 -12.41 -21.59 -13.30
C LEU A 279 -12.82 -20.11 -13.25
N ALA A 280 -12.50 -19.42 -12.14
CA ALA A 280 -12.80 -18.00 -11.97
C ALA A 280 -12.16 -17.13 -13.06
N LEU A 281 -10.90 -17.43 -13.39
CA LEU A 281 -10.10 -16.72 -14.38
C LEU A 281 -10.67 -16.91 -15.80
N MET A 282 -11.04 -18.14 -16.17
CA MET A 282 -11.70 -18.43 -17.45
C MET A 282 -13.08 -17.79 -17.56
N MET A 283 -13.90 -17.90 -16.53
CA MET A 283 -15.24 -17.30 -16.52
C MET A 283 -15.18 -15.78 -16.65
N THR A 284 -14.19 -15.13 -16.02
CA THR A 284 -13.97 -13.69 -16.16
C THR A 284 -13.52 -13.33 -17.57
N ALA A 285 -12.59 -14.08 -18.16
CA ALA A 285 -12.11 -13.82 -19.51
C ALA A 285 -13.24 -13.95 -20.55
N CYS A 286 -14.17 -14.91 -20.38
CA CYS A 286 -15.33 -15.10 -21.24
C CYS A 286 -16.37 -13.98 -21.15
N LYS A 287 -16.32 -13.15 -20.11
CA LYS A 287 -17.30 -12.10 -19.85
C LYS A 287 -16.73 -10.69 -19.91
N ASP A 288 -15.40 -10.56 -20.08
CA ASP A 288 -14.74 -9.27 -20.28
C ASP A 288 -15.30 -8.58 -21.54
N PRO A 289 -15.99 -7.44 -21.39
CA PRO A 289 -16.62 -6.75 -22.51
C PRO A 289 -15.62 -5.95 -23.34
N ASN A 290 -14.36 -5.87 -22.93
CA ASN A 290 -13.27 -5.37 -23.77
C ASN A 290 -12.65 -6.49 -24.62
N ASN A 291 -13.04 -7.76 -24.38
CA ASN A 291 -12.58 -8.91 -25.13
C ASN A 291 -13.57 -9.26 -26.25
N ASN A 292 -13.42 -8.59 -27.39
CA ASN A 292 -14.28 -8.76 -28.56
C ASN A 292 -14.10 -10.10 -29.29
N ASP A 293 -13.10 -10.90 -28.89
CA ASP A 293 -12.73 -12.16 -29.53
C ASP A 293 -13.36 -13.39 -28.86
N ILE A 294 -14.24 -13.22 -27.86
CA ILE A 294 -14.93 -14.34 -27.19
C ILE A 294 -16.16 -14.79 -27.99
N PRO A 295 -16.23 -16.08 -28.40
CA PRO A 295 -17.43 -16.68 -28.96
C PRO A 295 -18.67 -16.53 -28.08
N PHE A 296 -19.79 -16.13 -28.68
CA PHE A 296 -21.09 -16.00 -28.01
C PHE A 296 -21.48 -17.25 -27.20
N GLU A 297 -21.22 -18.44 -27.74
CA GLU A 297 -21.50 -19.73 -27.09
C GLU A 297 -20.78 -19.92 -25.73
N LEU A 298 -19.61 -19.31 -25.54
CA LEU A 298 -18.88 -19.37 -24.28
C LEU A 298 -19.48 -18.43 -23.23
N SER A 299 -19.97 -17.26 -23.65
CA SER A 299 -20.70 -16.34 -22.78
C SER A 299 -22.00 -16.99 -22.27
N ASP A 300 -22.75 -17.64 -23.16
CA ASP A 300 -23.97 -18.39 -22.82
C ASP A 300 -23.68 -19.56 -21.87
N LEU A 301 -22.59 -20.30 -22.10
CA LEU A 301 -22.18 -21.39 -21.22
C LEU A 301 -21.88 -20.86 -19.82
N VAL A 302 -21.16 -19.74 -19.70
CA VAL A 302 -20.87 -19.12 -18.40
C VAL A 302 -22.16 -18.77 -17.65
N ASP A 303 -23.19 -18.26 -18.32
CA ASP A 303 -24.49 -17.96 -17.70
C ASP A 303 -25.18 -19.23 -17.18
N GLN A 304 -25.12 -20.34 -17.94
CA GLN A 304 -25.65 -21.64 -17.52
C GLN A 304 -24.89 -22.20 -16.31
N LEU A 305 -23.56 -22.08 -16.27
CA LEU A 305 -22.74 -22.50 -15.15
C LEU A 305 -23.05 -21.68 -13.89
N PHE A 306 -23.25 -20.37 -14.02
CA PHE A 306 -23.71 -19.53 -12.91
C PHE A 306 -25.08 -19.97 -12.39
N ALA A 307 -26.03 -20.29 -13.26
CA ALA A 307 -27.34 -20.79 -12.85
C ALA A 307 -27.23 -22.10 -12.05
N ARG A 308 -26.28 -22.98 -12.41
CA ARG A 308 -25.99 -24.21 -11.66
C ARG A 308 -25.33 -23.92 -10.30
N MET A 309 -24.38 -22.99 -10.21
CA MET A 309 -23.77 -22.59 -8.93
C MET A 309 -24.78 -21.97 -7.94
N LYS A 310 -25.83 -21.32 -8.45
CA LYS A 310 -26.93 -20.80 -7.63
C LYS A 310 -27.71 -21.90 -6.90
N GLN A 311 -27.64 -23.14 -7.36
CA GLN A 311 -28.31 -24.28 -6.75
C GLN A 311 -27.43 -25.03 -5.75
N VAL A 312 -26.17 -24.62 -5.57
CA VAL A 312 -25.25 -25.25 -4.61
C VAL A 312 -25.60 -24.78 -3.18
N PRO A 313 -25.76 -25.70 -2.21
CA PRO A 313 -26.07 -25.35 -0.83
C PRO A 313 -24.81 -24.89 -0.07
N TRP A 314 -24.45 -23.62 -0.24
CA TRP A 314 -23.27 -23.01 0.36
C TRP A 314 -23.36 -22.94 1.90
N SER A 315 -22.75 -23.90 2.58
CA SER A 315 -22.64 -23.96 4.04
C SER A 315 -21.42 -23.21 4.59
N ASP A 316 -21.38 -22.99 5.92
CA ASP A 316 -20.22 -22.40 6.60
C ASP A 316 -18.93 -23.22 6.44
N GLU A 317 -19.06 -24.53 6.22
CA GLU A 317 -17.93 -25.41 5.91
C GLU A 317 -17.31 -25.07 4.55
N HIS A 318 -18.14 -24.82 3.52
CA HIS A 318 -17.66 -24.35 2.23
C HIS A 318 -16.94 -23.01 2.38
N VAL A 319 -17.52 -22.07 3.15
CA VAL A 319 -16.90 -20.75 3.39
C VAL A 319 -15.55 -20.89 4.09
N GLY A 320 -15.48 -21.73 5.12
CA GLY A 320 -14.24 -22.01 5.84
C GLY A 320 -13.17 -22.62 4.92
N ALA A 321 -13.55 -23.58 4.08
CA ALA A 321 -12.63 -24.22 3.13
C ALA A 321 -12.11 -23.22 2.08
N ILE A 322 -13.00 -22.48 1.42
CA ILE A 322 -12.65 -21.52 0.37
C ILE A 322 -11.73 -20.42 0.92
N ASN A 323 -12.09 -19.79 2.04
CA ASN A 323 -11.34 -18.65 2.56
C ASN A 323 -9.99 -19.06 3.17
N ARG A 324 -9.86 -20.28 3.70
CA ARG A 324 -8.59 -20.82 4.20
C ARG A 324 -7.51 -20.82 3.12
N HIS A 325 -7.88 -21.12 1.87
CA HIS A 325 -6.96 -21.19 0.74
C HIS A 325 -6.87 -19.88 -0.06
N ALA A 326 -7.88 -19.02 0.02
CA ALA A 326 -7.89 -17.73 -0.68
C ALA A 326 -6.78 -16.77 -0.25
N LYS A 327 -6.42 -16.76 1.05
CA LYS A 327 -5.42 -15.84 1.61
C LYS A 327 -4.06 -15.90 0.92
N GLU A 328 -3.65 -17.08 0.45
CA GLU A 328 -2.35 -17.32 -0.18
C GLU A 328 -2.35 -17.08 -1.70
N LYS A 329 -3.54 -16.94 -2.31
CA LYS A 329 -3.72 -17.01 -3.77
C LYS A 329 -4.39 -15.77 -4.37
N ILE A 330 -4.91 -14.84 -3.57
CA ILE A 330 -5.31 -13.50 -4.04
C ILE A 330 -4.04 -12.72 -4.43
N THR A 331 -3.56 -12.97 -5.64
CA THR A 331 -2.33 -12.38 -6.20
C THR A 331 -2.65 -11.77 -7.56
N PRO A 332 -2.15 -10.55 -7.87
CA PRO A 332 -2.35 -9.95 -9.18
C PRO A 332 -2.01 -10.90 -10.36
N GLY A 333 -2.80 -10.83 -11.42
CA GLY A 333 -2.76 -11.70 -12.60
C GLY A 333 -3.45 -13.06 -12.47
N HIS A 334 -4.03 -13.41 -11.32
CA HIS A 334 -4.58 -14.76 -11.07
C HIS A 334 -6.08 -14.72 -10.76
N GLY A 335 -6.76 -15.83 -11.05
CA GLY A 335 -8.12 -16.05 -10.59
C GLY A 335 -8.19 -16.17 -9.08
N ALA A 336 -9.26 -15.68 -8.48
CA ALA A 336 -9.53 -15.73 -7.06
C ALA A 336 -10.98 -16.15 -6.82
N VAL A 337 -11.16 -16.99 -5.80
CA VAL A 337 -12.47 -17.40 -5.30
C VAL A 337 -12.51 -17.23 -3.79
N PHE A 338 -13.44 -16.43 -3.30
CA PHE A 338 -13.58 -16.19 -1.86
C PHE A 338 -15.03 -15.89 -1.49
N VAL A 339 -15.36 -16.09 -0.23
CA VAL A 339 -16.64 -15.67 0.33
C VAL A 339 -16.43 -14.50 1.27
N GLY A 340 -17.20 -13.44 1.08
CA GLY A 340 -17.14 -12.30 1.98
C GLY A 340 -18.50 -11.70 2.29
N THR A 341 -18.50 -10.85 3.31
CA THR A 341 -19.70 -10.18 3.81
C THR A 341 -19.73 -8.74 3.31
N VAL A 342 -20.86 -8.31 2.76
CA VAL A 342 -21.07 -6.94 2.30
C VAL A 342 -21.09 -6.01 3.51
N MET A 343 -20.11 -5.11 3.57
CA MET A 343 -20.03 -4.07 4.60
C MET A 343 -20.69 -2.76 4.14
N GLY A 344 -20.87 -2.57 2.83
CA GLY A 344 -21.49 -1.37 2.26
C GLY A 344 -21.36 -1.30 0.74
N THR A 345 -21.81 -0.20 0.15
CA THR A 345 -21.76 0.07 -1.30
C THR A 345 -20.86 1.28 -1.59
N ALA A 346 -20.29 1.32 -2.79
CA ALA A 346 -19.55 2.46 -3.34
C ALA A 346 -20.33 3.07 -4.49
N THR A 347 -20.32 4.40 -4.62
CA THR A 347 -21.01 5.14 -5.68
C THR A 347 -20.02 5.87 -6.58
N ASP A 348 -20.37 6.03 -7.85
CA ASP A 348 -19.65 6.87 -8.82
C ASP A 348 -20.06 8.35 -8.72
N ASP A 349 -19.50 9.18 -9.63
CA ASP A 349 -19.63 10.66 -9.58
C ASP A 349 -21.05 11.10 -9.92
N SER A 350 -21.85 10.20 -10.49
CA SER A 350 -23.26 10.39 -10.81
C SER A 350 -24.18 9.98 -9.66
N GLY A 351 -23.63 9.46 -8.55
CA GLY A 351 -24.40 8.96 -7.41
C GLY A 351 -24.97 7.56 -7.62
N LYS A 352 -24.61 6.87 -8.71
CA LYS A 352 -25.03 5.50 -8.99
C LYS A 352 -24.08 4.51 -8.29
N ILE A 353 -24.60 3.39 -7.81
CA ILE A 353 -23.77 2.34 -7.19
C ILE A 353 -22.83 1.76 -8.26
N SER A 354 -21.53 1.78 -7.97
CA SER A 354 -20.46 1.33 -8.84
C SER A 354 -19.60 0.22 -8.22
N GLY A 355 -19.83 -0.11 -6.93
CA GLY A 355 -19.19 -1.24 -6.28
C GLY A 355 -19.80 -1.61 -4.93
N ILE A 356 -19.31 -2.70 -4.37
CA ILE A 356 -19.62 -3.19 -3.03
C ILE A 356 -18.34 -3.39 -2.24
N ILE A 357 -18.38 -3.07 -0.95
CA ILE A 357 -17.27 -3.23 -0.03
C ILE A 357 -17.49 -4.54 0.72
N ILE A 358 -16.53 -5.44 0.65
CA ILE A 358 -16.64 -6.80 1.17
C ILE A 358 -15.54 -7.05 2.21
N HIS A 359 -15.92 -7.63 3.35
CA HIS A 359 -14.98 -8.20 4.30
C HIS A 359 -14.83 -9.70 4.04
N VAL A 360 -13.60 -10.15 3.82
CA VAL A 360 -13.28 -11.58 3.67
C VAL A 360 -12.60 -12.05 4.94
N SER A 361 -13.20 -13.03 5.62
CA SER A 361 -12.63 -13.57 6.85
C SER A 361 -11.21 -14.10 6.61
N GLY A 362 -10.23 -13.56 7.34
CA GLY A 362 -8.81 -13.93 7.21
C GLY A 362 -7.99 -13.10 6.23
N VAL A 363 -8.62 -12.16 5.51
CA VAL A 363 -7.96 -11.12 4.71
C VAL A 363 -8.11 -9.79 5.44
N SER A 364 -6.98 -9.16 5.74
CA SER A 364 -6.88 -7.97 6.61
C SER A 364 -7.53 -6.72 6.02
N ASP A 365 -7.70 -6.69 4.69
CA ASP A 365 -8.25 -5.57 3.92
C ASP A 365 -9.73 -5.76 3.58
N LEU A 366 -10.48 -4.66 3.57
CA LEU A 366 -11.79 -4.60 2.93
C LEU A 366 -11.60 -4.56 1.40
N LEU A 367 -12.27 -5.47 0.70
CA LEU A 367 -12.20 -5.58 -0.74
C LEU A 367 -13.31 -4.75 -1.39
N LEU A 368 -12.94 -3.80 -2.24
CA LEU A 368 -13.90 -3.17 -3.14
C LEU A 368 -14.09 -4.09 -4.36
N VAL A 369 -15.31 -4.58 -4.54
CA VAL A 369 -15.72 -5.34 -5.72
C VAL A 369 -16.59 -4.42 -6.58
N PRO A 370 -16.08 -3.96 -7.75
CA PRO A 370 -16.87 -3.18 -8.69
C PRO A 370 -18.13 -3.96 -9.10
N ILE A 371 -19.25 -3.29 -9.31
CA ILE A 371 -20.46 -3.93 -9.84
C ILE A 371 -20.85 -3.26 -11.15
N ASP A 372 -21.47 -4.01 -12.06
CA ASP A 372 -21.98 -3.43 -13.30
C ASP A 372 -23.17 -2.52 -12.99
N GLN A 373 -23.36 -1.51 -13.82
CA GLN A 373 -24.44 -0.54 -13.76
C GLN A 373 -25.85 -1.18 -13.86
N ASN A 374 -25.92 -2.43 -14.28
CA ASN A 374 -27.15 -3.23 -14.40
C ASN A 374 -27.27 -4.29 -13.30
N SER A 375 -26.29 -4.43 -12.40
CA SER A 375 -26.32 -5.35 -11.28
C SER A 375 -27.12 -4.75 -10.12
N LEU A 376 -28.05 -5.53 -9.55
CA LEU A 376 -28.70 -5.18 -8.28
C LEU A 376 -27.65 -5.24 -7.16
N ALA A 377 -27.49 -4.15 -6.43
CA ALA A 377 -26.58 -4.11 -5.28
C ALA A 377 -27.17 -4.97 -4.14
N PRO A 378 -26.44 -5.97 -3.63
CA PRO A 378 -26.87 -6.76 -2.49
C PRO A 378 -26.99 -5.89 -1.23
N SER A 379 -27.89 -6.25 -0.32
CA SER A 379 -28.06 -5.55 0.96
C SER A 379 -26.81 -5.67 1.84
N GLN A 380 -26.65 -4.72 2.76
CA GLN A 380 -25.64 -4.81 3.81
C GLN A 380 -25.78 -6.13 4.58
N ASP A 381 -24.65 -6.68 5.03
CA ASP A 381 -24.50 -7.97 5.71
C ASP A 381 -24.79 -9.22 4.87
N SER A 382 -25.14 -9.07 3.59
CA SER A 382 -25.26 -10.22 2.67
C SER A 382 -23.92 -10.93 2.53
N ARG A 383 -23.94 -12.26 2.49
CA ARG A 383 -22.77 -13.07 2.14
C ARG A 383 -22.72 -13.29 0.64
N LEU A 384 -21.55 -13.08 0.06
CA LEU A 384 -21.31 -13.22 -1.37
C LEU A 384 -20.16 -14.18 -1.61
N LEU A 385 -20.42 -15.15 -2.47
CA LEU A 385 -19.37 -15.91 -3.13
C LEU A 385 -18.91 -15.13 -4.36
N VAL A 386 -17.60 -14.86 -4.44
CA VAL A 386 -16.98 -14.06 -5.48
C VAL A 386 -16.06 -14.93 -6.31
N PHE A 387 -16.22 -14.87 -7.64
CA PHE A 387 -15.31 -15.44 -8.64
C PHE A 387 -14.79 -14.29 -9.51
N GLY A 388 -13.47 -14.13 -9.63
CA GLY A 388 -12.90 -13.11 -10.52
C GLY A 388 -11.39 -13.16 -10.68
N VAL A 389 -10.83 -12.18 -11.38
CA VAL A 389 -9.37 -12.02 -11.57
C VAL A 389 -8.86 -10.88 -10.71
N VAL A 390 -7.77 -11.12 -9.99
CA VAL A 390 -7.03 -10.05 -9.31
C VAL A 390 -6.17 -9.35 -10.36
N LEU A 391 -6.48 -8.14 -10.82
CA LEU A 391 -5.62 -7.42 -11.77
C LEU A 391 -4.51 -6.62 -11.06
N PRO A 392 -3.34 -6.37 -11.70
CA PRO A 392 -2.37 -5.40 -11.20
C PRO A 392 -2.95 -3.98 -11.25
N GLN A 393 -2.58 -3.15 -10.29
CA GLN A 393 -3.05 -1.77 -10.21
C GLN A 393 -2.62 -0.94 -11.44
N THR A 394 -3.60 -0.43 -12.19
CA THR A 394 -3.41 0.64 -13.16
C THR A 394 -4.46 1.74 -12.97
N GLY A 395 -4.01 2.96 -12.64
CA GLY A 395 -4.67 4.23 -13.02
C GLY A 395 -5.97 4.67 -12.32
N MET A 396 -5.85 5.81 -11.62
CA MET A 396 -6.83 6.79 -11.09
C MET A 396 -8.26 6.95 -11.68
N ALA A 397 -9.20 7.46 -10.85
CA ALA A 397 -10.24 8.47 -11.20
C ALA A 397 -10.86 9.11 -9.93
N ASN A 398 -10.92 10.45 -9.80
CA ASN A 398 -11.39 11.22 -8.62
C ASN A 398 -12.89 11.03 -8.31
N LEU A 399 -13.29 11.05 -7.03
CA LEU A 399 -14.69 11.23 -6.55
C LEU A 399 -14.69 12.20 -5.36
N PRO A 400 -15.55 13.23 -5.32
CA PRO A 400 -15.60 14.18 -4.21
C PRO A 400 -16.50 13.72 -3.06
N ASN A 401 -16.05 13.97 -1.83
CA ASN A 401 -16.79 13.93 -0.56
C ASN A 401 -17.36 12.57 -0.10
N GLN A 402 -16.48 11.63 0.30
CA GLN A 402 -16.59 10.75 1.48
C GLN A 402 -15.28 9.92 1.63
N PRO A 403 -14.97 9.32 2.81
CA PRO A 403 -13.64 8.75 3.08
C PRO A 403 -13.31 7.63 2.09
N LYS A 404 -12.17 7.75 1.42
CA LYS A 404 -11.70 6.91 0.30
C LYS A 404 -11.49 5.44 0.73
N PRO A 405 -12.20 4.46 0.12
CA PRO A 405 -11.71 3.08 0.00
C PRO A 405 -11.23 2.84 -1.43
N ARG A 406 -9.93 2.61 -1.72
CA ARG A 406 -9.46 2.34 -3.10
C ARG A 406 -8.14 1.55 -3.22
N PRO A 407 -7.92 0.73 -4.29
CA PRO A 407 -8.91 -0.07 -5.05
C PRO A 407 -8.41 -1.46 -5.57
N ILE A 408 -9.32 -2.40 -5.84
CA ILE A 408 -9.14 -3.53 -6.78
C ILE A 408 -10.15 -3.35 -7.92
N ARG A 409 -9.69 -3.52 -9.18
CA ARG A 409 -10.52 -3.50 -10.39
C ARG A 409 -10.80 -4.95 -10.82
N PHE A 410 -12.05 -5.38 -10.69
CA PHE A 410 -12.62 -6.52 -11.42
C PHE A 410 -13.28 -5.97 -12.69
N ILE A 411 -12.99 -6.57 -13.85
CA ILE A 411 -13.70 -6.24 -15.09
C ILE A 411 -14.86 -7.24 -15.25
N GLN A 412 -16.07 -6.66 -15.18
CA GLN A 412 -17.35 -7.06 -15.78
C GLN A 412 -17.63 -8.56 -15.98
N SER A 413 -18.12 -9.22 -14.92
CA SER A 413 -19.48 -9.78 -14.88
C SER A 413 -19.70 -10.36 -13.48
N HIS A 414 -20.42 -9.65 -12.62
CA HIS A 414 -20.74 -10.18 -11.30
C HIS A 414 -22.11 -10.85 -11.39
N HIS A 415 -22.12 -12.17 -11.40
CA HIS A 415 -23.33 -12.92 -11.06
C HIS A 415 -23.22 -13.30 -9.59
N THR A 416 -23.75 -12.45 -8.72
CA THR A 416 -23.92 -12.77 -7.30
C THR A 416 -24.91 -13.92 -7.17
N VAL A 417 -24.52 -14.97 -6.48
CA VAL A 417 -25.45 -15.94 -5.89
C VAL A 417 -25.80 -15.39 -4.52
N SER A 418 -27.05 -14.95 -4.33
CA SER A 418 -27.56 -14.74 -2.97
C SER A 418 -27.59 -16.11 -2.30
N MET A 419 -26.87 -16.28 -1.20
CA MET A 419 -27.12 -17.37 -0.27
C MET A 419 -28.33 -17.07 0.58
#